data_AF-A0A940LCY8-F1
#
_entry.id   AF-A0A940LCY8-F1
#
_cell.length_a   1.000
_cell.length_b   1.000
_cell.length_c   1.000
_cell.angle_alpha   90.00
_cell.angle_beta   90.00
_cell.angle_gamma   90.00
#
_symmetry.space_group_name_H-M   'P 1'
#
loop_
_entity.id
_entity.type
_entity.pdbx_description
1 polymer ?
#
loop_
_entity_poly.entity_id
_entity_poly.type
_entity_poly.pdbx_seq_one_letter_code
_entity_poly.pdbx_strand_id
1 'polypeptide(L)' 'VMEAYVTGGVFDIVLKVMVKDPDAYNDFVSNRLSRIPHISKIQSSFVMRYIKQTSALPF' A
#
# COMPACT_ATOMS: atom_id res chain seq x y z
N VAL A 1 0.75 -3.30 -7.57
CA VAL A 1 1.04 -3.53 -6.14
C VAL A 1 2.40 -4.17 -6.05
N MET A 2 3.29 -3.69 -5.18
CA MET A 2 4.64 -4.25 -5.03
C MET A 2 4.67 -5.33 -3.97
N GLU A 3 4.07 -5.05 -2.81
CA GLU A 3 4.08 -5.97 -1.67
C GLU A 3 2.73 -5.89 -0.95
N ALA A 4 2.31 -6.99 -0.34
CA ALA A 4 1.07 -7.10 0.42
C ALA A 4 1.29 -8.05 1.60
N TYR A 5 0.89 -7.62 2.79
CA TYR A 5 1.09 -8.38 4.02
C TYR A 5 -0.19 -8.41 4.82
N VAL A 6 -0.50 -9.58 5.40
CA VAL A 6 -1.45 -9.69 6.50
C VAL A 6 -0.66 -9.50 7.79
N THR A 7 -1.14 -8.66 8.70
CA THR A 7 -0.46 -8.39 9.97
C THR A 7 -1.37 -8.67 11.14
N GLY A 8 -0.82 -9.18 12.24
CA GLY A 8 -1.53 -9.32 13.52
C GLY A 8 -1.51 -8.03 14.35
N GLY A 9 -1.40 -6.87 13.70
CA GLY A 9 -1.25 -5.56 14.34
C GLY A 9 -2.51 -4.70 14.22
N VAL A 10 -2.32 -3.37 14.22
CA VAL A 10 -3.41 -2.39 14.10
C VAL A 10 -4.14 -2.46 12.75
N PHE A 11 -3.45 -2.96 11.71
CA PHE A 11 -4.00 -3.12 10.37
C PHE A 11 -3.98 -4.60 9.99
N ASP A 12 -5.12 -5.16 9.62
CA ASP A 12 -5.17 -6.55 9.15
C ASP A 12 -4.36 -6.75 7.86
N ILE A 13 -4.31 -5.72 7.00
CA ILE A 13 -3.60 -5.75 5.71
C ILE A 13 -2.79 -4.48 5.51
N VAL A 14 -1.54 -4.62 5.08
CA VAL A 14 -0.66 -3.54 4.64
C VAL A 14 -0.29 -3.75 3.17
N LEU A 15 -0.51 -2.73 2.35
CA LEU A 15 -0.18 -2.75 0.92
C LEU A 15 0.90 -1.72 0.61
N LYS A 16 1.97 -2.15 -0.07
CA LYS A 16 2.95 -1.24 -0.66
C LYS A 16 2.66 -1.11 -2.15
N VAL A 17 2.30 0.10 -2.56
CA VAL A 17 1.93 0.40 -3.94
C VAL A 17 2.80 1.54 -4.47
N MET A 18 3.32 1.37 -5.67
CA MET A 18 3.97 2.44 -6.42
C MET A 18 2.98 2.96 -7.46
N VAL A 19 2.76 4.27 -7.44
CA VAL A 19 1.85 4.99 -8.31
C VAL A 19 2.62 6.08 -9.05
N LYS A 20 2.15 6.49 -10.22
CA LYS A 20 2.80 7.54 -11.01
C LYS A 20 2.62 8.93 -10.37
N ASP A 21 1.43 9.18 -9.85
CA ASP A 21 1.00 10.47 -9.33
C ASP A 21 -0.16 10.26 -8.33
N PRO A 22 -0.53 11.30 -7.54
CA PRO A 22 -1.64 11.21 -6.59
C PRO A 22 -3.00 10.90 -7.24
N ASP A 23 -3.21 11.31 -8.48
CA ASP A 23 -4.48 11.04 -9.21
C ASP A 23 -4.61 9.54 -9.52
N ALA A 24 -3.53 8.90 -9.96
CA ALA A 24 -3.45 7.46 -10.14
C ALA A 24 -3.64 6.70 -8.82
N TYR A 25 -3.22 7.26 -7.69
CA TYR A 25 -3.52 6.69 -6.36
C TYR A 25 -5.03 6.77 -6.05
N ASN A 26 -5.67 7.91 -6.28
CA ASN A 26 -7.11 8.06 -6.04
C ASN A 26 -7.91 7.10 -6.91
N ASP A 27 -7.56 6.97 -8.19
CA ASP A 27 -8.18 5.99 -9.09
C ASP A 27 -7.99 4.56 -8.58
N PHE A 28 -6.78 4.21 -8.14
CA PHE A 28 -6.51 2.89 -7.56
C PHE A 28 -7.37 2.61 -6.33
N VAL A 29 -7.51 3.58 -5.42
CA VAL A 29 -8.35 3.41 -4.22
C VAL A 29 -9.81 3.24 -4.62
N SER A 30 -10.37 4.16 -5.39
CA SER A 30 -11.80 4.17 -5.73
C SER A 30 -12.21 3.01 -6.65
N ASN A 31 -11.39 2.66 -7.63
CA ASN A 31 -11.74 1.67 -8.65
C ASN A 31 -11.21 0.26 -8.38
N ARG A 32 -10.26 0.07 -7.46
CA ARG A 32 -9.77 -1.26 -7.09
C ARG A 32 -10.10 -1.60 -5.64
N LEU A 33 -9.65 -0.79 -4.69
CA LEU A 33 -9.79 -1.12 -3.26
C LEU A 33 -11.23 -0.99 -2.77
N SER A 34 -11.94 0.08 -3.12
CA SER A 34 -13.34 0.28 -2.69
C SER A 34 -14.32 -0.78 -3.21
N ARG A 35 -13.92 -1.57 -4.22
CA ARG A 35 -14.72 -2.69 -4.74
C ARG A 35 -14.51 -3.99 -3.99
N ILE A 36 -13.50 -4.07 -3.11
CA ILE A 36 -13.25 -5.25 -2.32
C ILE A 36 -14.22 -5.24 -1.14
N PRO A 37 -15.14 -6.21 -1.06
CA PRO A 37 -16.08 -6.28 0.05
C PRO A 37 -15.30 -6.48 1.37
N HIS A 38 -15.77 -5.84 2.44
CA HIS A 38 -15.22 -5.88 3.80
C HIS A 38 -13.98 -5.01 4.09
N ILE A 39 -13.59 -4.10 3.18
CA ILE A 39 -12.64 -3.04 3.54
C ILE A 39 -13.38 -1.95 4.33
N SER A 40 -13.21 -1.96 5.66
CA SER A 40 -13.91 -1.03 6.56
C SER A 40 -13.24 0.35 6.62
N LYS A 41 -11.90 0.40 6.58
CA LYS A 41 -11.14 1.65 6.65
C LYS A 41 -9.85 1.54 5.85
N ILE A 42 -9.60 2.55 5.03
CA ILE A 42 -8.34 2.72 4.29
C ILE A 42 -7.59 3.87 4.92
N GLN A 43 -6.36 3.62 5.35
CA GLN A 43 -5.43 4.65 5.78
C GLN A 43 -4.15 4.53 4.97
N SER A 44 -3.74 5.62 4.34
CA SER A 44 -2.59 5.64 3.44
C SER A 44 -1.58 6.68 3.86
N SER A 45 -0.31 6.34 3.67
CA SER A 45 0.84 7.18 3.94
C SER A 45 1.72 7.24 2.70
N PHE A 46 2.19 8.43 2.35
CA PHE A 46 3.10 8.64 1.21
C PHE A 46 4.55 8.67 1.67
N VAL A 47 5.41 7.94 0.96
CA VAL A 47 6.86 7.99 1.22
C VAL A 47 7.43 9.27 0.65
N MET A 48 7.91 10.16 1.52
CA MET A 48 8.52 11.44 1.13
C MET A 48 9.98 11.30 0.71
N ARG A 49 10.72 10.39 1.36
CA ARG A 49 12.13 10.11 1.05
C ARG A 49 12.50 8.69 1.49
N TYR A 50 13.30 8.02 0.69
CA TYR A 50 13.90 6.74 1.07
C TYR A 50 15.22 6.98 1.81
N ILE A 51 15.37 6.39 2.99
CA ILE A 51 16.66 6.33 3.70
C ILE A 51 17.46 5.12 3.19
N LYS A 52 16.79 3.99 2.97
CA LYS A 52 17.35 2.77 2.39
C LYS A 52 16.24 2.01 1.66
N GLN A 53 16.56 1.47 0.48
CA GLN A 53 15.67 0.60 -0.28
C GLN A 53 16.51 -0.46 -0.97
N THR A 54 16.30 -1.73 -0.64
CA THR A 54 16.94 -2.87 -1.30
C THR A 54 15.97 -4.04 -1.33
N SER A 55 16.02 -4.83 -2.40
CA SER A 55 15.34 -6.12 -2.48
C SER A 55 16.28 -7.30 -2.18
N ALA A 56 17.58 -7.02 -1.98
CA ALA A 56 18.56 -8.05 -1.64
C ALA A 56 18.42 -8.45 -0.17
N LEU A 57 18.34 -9.76 0.05
CA LEU A 57 18.38 -10.34 1.39
C LEU A 57 19.83 -10.39 1.88
N PRO A 58 20.09 -10.22 3.19
CA PRO A 58 21.44 -10.02 3.72
C PRO A 58 22.26 -11.32 3.91
N PHE A 59 21.92 -12.39 3.20
CA PHE A 59 22.60 -13.69 3.30
C PHE A 59 23.44 -14.00 2.06
#